data_AF-A0A554K1T5-F1
#
_entry.id   AF-A0A554K1T5-F1
#
_cell.length_a   1.000
_cell.length_b   1.000
_cell.length_c   1.000
_cell.angle_alpha   90.00
_cell.angle_beta   90.00
_cell.angle_gamma   90.00
#
_symmetry.space_group_name_H-M   'P 1'
#
loop_
_entity.id
_entity.type
_entity.pdbx_description
1 polymer ?
#
loop_
_entity_poly.entity_id
_entity_poly.type
_entity_poly.pdbx_seq_one_letter_code
_entity_poly.pdbx_strand_id
1 'polypeptide(L)'
;MFDNATGEVRWNIGEIKAGTGVLNPALTGAFQVSVIPSESDIGGSIVLVREIYLSGVDTFTEEKREEKISGLSTELFGDPLVSAQEWRVVK
;
A
#
# COMPACT_ATOMS: atom_id res chain seq x y z
N MET A 1 -8.22 10.63 -2.24
CA MET A 1 -8.95 11.24 -1.11
C MET A 1 -8.60 10.46 0.14
N PHE A 2 -8.26 11.15 1.22
CA PHE A 2 -7.98 10.54 2.52
C PHE A 2 -9.21 10.67 3.43
N ASP A 3 -9.56 9.60 4.12
CA ASP A 3 -10.64 9.53 5.09
C ASP A 3 -10.06 9.55 6.50
N ASN A 4 -10.24 10.67 7.21
CA ASN A 4 -9.62 10.85 8.53
C ASN A 4 -10.26 9.99 9.63
N ALA A 5 -11.47 9.47 9.42
CA ALA A 5 -12.14 8.62 10.41
C ALA A 5 -11.63 7.17 10.35
N THR A 6 -11.31 6.69 9.14
CA THR A 6 -10.85 5.31 8.93
C THR A 6 -9.35 5.19 8.67
N GLY A 7 -8.68 6.30 8.35
CA GLY A 7 -7.29 6.30 7.87
C GLY A 7 -7.15 5.79 6.43
N GLU A 8 -8.23 5.70 5.67
CA GLU A 8 -8.22 5.10 4.33
C GLU A 8 -7.86 6.12 3.25
N VAL A 9 -6.96 5.74 2.34
CA VAL A 9 -6.66 6.51 1.13
C VAL A 9 -7.33 5.83 -0.07
N ARG A 10 -8.24 6.54 -0.75
CA ARG A 10 -8.94 6.08 -1.95
C ARG A 10 -8.52 6.90 -3.18
N TRP A 11 -8.18 6.22 -4.27
CA TRP A 11 -8.01 6.85 -5.59
C TRP A 11 -9.03 6.30 -6.57
N ASN A 12 -9.60 7.18 -7.38
CA ASN A 12 -10.29 6.78 -8.60
C ASN A 12 -9.32 6.98 -9.75
N ILE A 13 -8.81 5.88 -10.31
CA ILE A 13 -7.80 5.88 -11.37
C ILE A 13 -8.44 6.21 -12.72
N GLY A 14 -9.75 5.99 -12.87
CA GLY A 14 -10.47 6.16 -14.13
C GLY A 14 -10.17 5.03 -15.12
N GLU A 15 -10.33 5.32 -16.41
CA GLU A 15 -10.06 4.36 -17.48
C GLU A 15 -8.55 4.14 -17.66
N ILE A 16 -8.13 2.88 -17.63
CA ILE A 16 -6.75 2.47 -17.92
C ILE A 16 -6.72 1.89 -19.33
N LYS A 17 -6.00 2.56 -20.24
CA LYS A 17 -5.87 2.10 -21.63
C LYS A 17 -5.16 0.75 -21.70
N ALA A 18 -5.57 -0.08 -22.67
CA ALA A 18 -4.91 -1.35 -22.94
C ALA A 18 -3.39 -1.17 -23.18
N GLY A 19 -2.60 -2.11 -22.64
CA GLY A 19 -1.14 -2.08 -22.76
C GLY A 19 -0.42 -1.12 -21.82
N THR A 20 -1.12 -0.43 -20.91
CA THR A 20 -0.48 0.34 -19.83
C THR A 20 0.34 -0.58 -18.93
N GLY A 21 1.61 -0.24 -18.67
CA GLY A 21 2.57 -1.05 -17.91
C GLY A 21 3.33 -2.10 -18.73
N VAL A 22 3.02 -2.27 -20.02
CA VAL A 22 3.71 -3.22 -20.92
C VAL A 22 4.19 -2.51 -22.20
N LEU A 23 3.26 -1.92 -22.95
CA LEU A 23 3.54 -1.15 -24.17
C LEU A 23 3.72 0.34 -23.87
N ASN A 24 2.94 0.84 -22.91
CA ASN A 24 3.03 2.19 -22.38
C ASN A 24 3.58 2.15 -20.94
N PRO A 25 4.16 3.25 -20.44
CA PRO A 25 4.61 3.32 -19.05
C PRO A 25 3.53 2.94 -18.04
N ALA A 26 3.93 2.33 -16.92
CA ALA A 26 3.01 2.01 -15.84
C ALA A 26 2.50 3.29 -15.16
N LEU A 27 1.25 3.24 -14.68
CA LEU A 27 0.73 4.29 -13.80
C LEU A 27 1.34 4.12 -12.42
N THR A 28 1.71 5.23 -11.80
CA THR A 28 2.28 5.24 -10.44
C THR A 28 1.46 6.17 -9.56
N GLY A 29 1.06 5.66 -8.41
CA GLY A 29 0.48 6.43 -7.32
C GLY A 29 1.38 6.33 -6.09
N ALA A 30 1.58 7.43 -5.40
CA ALA A 30 2.38 7.47 -4.18
C ALA A 30 1.67 8.29 -3.10
N PHE A 31 1.89 7.91 -1.86
CA PHE A 31 1.47 8.64 -0.66
C PHE A 31 2.50 8.43 0.43
N GLN A 32 2.47 9.32 1.43
CA GLN A 32 3.36 9.24 2.58
C GLN A 32 2.57 8.85 3.81
N VAL A 33 3.21 8.05 4.66
CA VAL A 33 2.69 7.63 5.96
C VAL A 33 3.68 8.08 7.03
N SER A 34 3.17 8.66 8.10
CA SER A 34 3.94 9.01 9.30
C SER A 34 3.27 8.41 10.51
N VAL A 35 4.05 7.84 11.42
CA VAL A 35 3.56 7.28 12.68
C VAL A 35 4.44 7.73 13.83
N ILE A 36 3.82 7.98 14.98
CA ILE A 36 4.51 8.29 16.24
C ILE A 36 4.35 7.05 17.13
N PRO A 37 5.44 6.31 17.43
CA PRO A 37 5.39 5.15 18.32
C PRO A 37 4.92 5.52 19.74
N SER A 38 4.41 4.53 20.45
CA SER A 38 3.99 4.59 21.85
C SER A 38 4.74 3.57 22.71
N GLU A 39 4.62 3.66 24.04
CA GLU A 39 5.27 2.70 24.96
C GLU A 39 4.83 1.25 24.69
N SER A 40 3.59 1.04 24.24
CA SER A 40 3.09 -0.30 23.89
C SER A 40 3.70 -0.89 22.62
N ASP A 41 4.35 -0.08 21.80
CA ASP A 41 4.99 -0.55 20.57
C ASP A 41 6.43 -1.05 20.81
N ILE A 42 6.99 -0.79 22.01
CA ILE A 42 8.37 -1.14 22.34
C ILE A 42 8.59 -2.65 22.14
N GLY A 43 9.61 -2.99 21.35
CA GLY A 43 9.97 -4.37 21.03
C GLY A 43 9.14 -5.03 19.94
N GLY A 44 8.13 -4.35 19.39
CA GLY A 44 7.30 -4.82 18.27
C GLY A 44 7.50 -4.02 16.98
N SER A 45 6.67 -4.35 15.99
CA SER A 45 6.55 -3.67 14.71
C SER A 45 5.26 -2.85 14.65
N ILE A 46 5.26 -1.72 13.95
CA ILE A 46 4.07 -0.88 13.76
C ILE A 46 3.48 -1.15 12.38
N VAL A 47 2.16 -1.34 12.30
CA VAL A 47 1.45 -1.46 11.03
C VAL A 47 1.37 -0.09 10.35
N LEU A 48 1.94 0.04 9.15
CA LEU A 48 1.96 1.29 8.38
C LEU A 48 0.77 1.36 7.42
N VAL A 49 0.51 0.28 6.70
CA VAL A 49 -0.59 0.15 5.74
C VAL A 49 -1.24 -1.22 5.95
N ARG A 50 -2.56 -1.26 5.99
CA ARG A 50 -3.32 -2.52 6.06
C ARG A 50 -3.48 -3.12 4.66
N GLU A 51 -4.37 -4.10 4.49
CA GLU A 51 -4.67 -4.70 3.19
C GLU A 51 -4.99 -3.60 2.15
N ILE A 52 -4.28 -3.66 1.02
CA ILE A 52 -4.50 -2.77 -0.13
C ILE A 52 -5.40 -3.51 -1.11
N TYR A 53 -6.45 -2.83 -1.56
CA TYR A 53 -7.43 -3.39 -2.48
C TYR A 53 -7.46 -2.59 -3.78
N LEU A 54 -7.23 -3.28 -4.90
CA LEU A 54 -7.40 -2.75 -6.24
C LEU A 54 -8.60 -3.43 -6.87
N SER A 55 -9.47 -2.66 -7.52
CA SER A 55 -10.58 -3.23 -8.28
C SER A 55 -10.86 -2.43 -9.55
N GLY A 56 -11.38 -3.12 -10.56
CA GLY A 56 -11.77 -2.52 -11.83
C GLY A 56 -12.64 -3.47 -12.63
N VAL A 57 -13.19 -2.96 -13.73
CA VAL A 57 -13.96 -3.76 -14.69
C VAL A 57 -13.17 -3.79 -16.00
N ASP A 58 -12.92 -4.99 -16.50
CA ASP A 58 -12.36 -5.17 -17.83
C ASP A 58 -13.44 -4.80 -18.86
N THR A 59 -13.22 -3.74 -19.64
CA THR A 59 -14.22 -3.24 -20.59
C THR A 59 -14.38 -4.12 -21.83
N PHE A 60 -13.47 -5.07 -22.06
CA PHE A 60 -13.55 -6.01 -23.17
C PHE A 60 -14.32 -7.29 -22.79
N THR A 61 -14.07 -7.84 -21.60
CA THR A 61 -14.74 -9.07 -21.13
C THR A 61 -15.93 -8.82 -20.21
N GLU A 62 -16.13 -7.58 -19.77
CA GLU A 62 -17.11 -7.17 -18.74
C GLU A 62 -16.89 -7.82 -17.36
N GLU A 63 -15.75 -8.47 -17.14
CA GLU A 63 -15.44 -9.13 -15.87
C GLU A 63 -14.91 -8.14 -14.83
N LYS A 64 -15.35 -8.28 -13.58
CA LYS A 64 -14.74 -7.59 -12.45
C LYS A 64 -13.41 -8.24 -12.12
N ARG A 65 -12.35 -7.42 -12.05
CA ARG A 65 -11.02 -7.81 -11.59
C ARG A 65 -10.76 -7.18 -10.24
N GLU A 66 -10.20 -7.97 -9.33
CA GLU A 66 -9.87 -7.54 -7.98
C GLU A 66 -8.50 -8.12 -7.62
N GLU A 67 -7.69 -7.31 -6.95
CA GLU A 67 -6.39 -7.73 -6.44
C GLU A 67 -6.26 -7.27 -4.98
N LYS A 68 -5.73 -8.16 -4.16
CA LYS A 68 -5.46 -7.90 -2.74
C LYS A 68 -3.96 -7.98 -2.51
N ILE A 69 -3.41 -6.91 -1.96
CA ILE A 69 -1.98 -6.83 -1.64
C ILE A 69 -1.87 -6.75 -0.11
N SER A 70 -0.98 -7.58 0.45
CA SER A 70 -0.74 -7.59 1.89
C SER A 70 -0.26 -6.23 2.39
N GLY A 71 -0.65 -5.91 3.62
CA GLY A 71 -0.22 -4.69 4.28
C GLY A 71 1.30 -4.65 4.55
N LEU A 72 1.77 -3.48 4.95
CA LEU A 72 3.16 -3.21 5.28
C LEU A 72 3.27 -2.78 6.74
N SER A 73 4.28 -3.30 7.42
CA SER A 73 4.71 -2.89 8.75
C SER A 73 6.08 -2.20 8.66
N THR A 74 6.54 -1.64 9.78
CA THR A 74 7.91 -1.11 9.90
C THR A 74 9.00 -2.15 9.65
N GLU A 75 8.67 -3.45 9.62
CA GLU A 75 9.61 -4.54 9.27
C GLU A 75 10.05 -4.47 7.81
N LEU A 76 9.21 -3.92 6.92
CA LEU A 76 9.53 -3.68 5.51
C LEU A 76 10.23 -4.89 4.85
N PHE A 77 9.80 -6.12 5.12
CA PHE A 77 10.48 -7.37 4.71
C PHE A 77 10.80 -7.48 3.21
N GLY A 78 10.13 -6.72 2.35
CA GLY A 78 10.38 -6.66 0.91
C GLY A 78 11.42 -5.62 0.47
N ASP A 79 11.91 -4.78 1.38
CA ASP A 79 12.91 -3.75 1.09
C ASP A 79 14.33 -4.30 1.35
N PRO A 80 15.16 -4.44 0.30
CA PRO A 80 16.51 -4.98 0.42
C PRO A 80 17.47 -4.07 1.21
N LEU A 81 17.08 -2.83 1.48
CA LEU A 81 17.87 -1.87 2.24
C LEU A 81 17.64 -1.98 3.76
N VAL A 82 16.66 -2.76 4.21
CA VAL A 82 16.31 -2.87 5.64
C VAL A 82 17.11 -3.99 6.31
N SER A 83 17.87 -3.62 7.34
CA SER A 83 18.59 -4.59 8.17
C SER A 83 17.71 -5.15 9.29
N ALA A 84 18.06 -6.33 9.79
CA ALA A 84 17.23 -7.14 10.68
C ALA A 84 16.81 -6.49 12.02
N GLN A 85 17.31 -5.31 12.37
CA GLN A 85 17.06 -4.63 13.65
C GLN A 85 16.53 -3.19 13.51
N GLU A 86 16.51 -2.62 12.30
CA GLU A 86 16.09 -1.22 12.07
C GLU A 86 14.58 -1.00 12.24
N TRP A 87 13.80 -2.06 12.12
CA TRP A 87 12.34 -2.01 12.26
C TRP A 87 11.85 -2.00 13.70
N ARG A 88 12.70 -2.41 14.66
CA ARG A 88 12.31 -2.66 16.05
C ARG A 88 12.24 -1.34 16.80
N VAL A 89 11.09 -1.08 17.42
CA VAL A 89 10.94 0.10 18.30
C VAL A 89 11.79 -0.08 19.57
N VAL A 90 12.68 0.87 19.82
CA VAL A 90 13.55 0.95 20.99
C VAL A 90 13.23 2.20 21.82
N LYS A 91 13.63 2.20 23.10
CA LYS A 91 13.39 3.29 24.05
C LYS A 91 14.34 4.47 23.83
#